data_AF-A0AAV2S4V3-F1
#
_entry.id   AF-A0AAV2S4V3-F1
#
_cell.length_a   1.000
_cell.length_b   1.000
_cell.length_c   1.000
_cell.angle_alpha   90.00
_cell.angle_beta   90.00
_cell.angle_gamma   90.00
#
_symmetry.space_group_name_H-M   'P 1'
#
loop_
_entity.id
_entity.type
_entity.pdbx_description
1 polymer ?
#
loop_
_entity_poly.entity_id
_entity_poly.type
_entity_poly.pdbx_seq_one_letter_code
_entity_poly.pdbx_strand_id
1 'polypeptide(L)'
;MGSSMIFVLIAALTGFVTSPSVHNQNNNAPTTIPAEVDESRKAVCVLQSSDPNTKVVYGTINITQLSSNEPVFIDSYIKVYTHDNMNGEHGFHIHTFGVPNGGLHCKDAAGHYNPFGKVSLF
;
A
#
# COMPACT_ATOMS: atom_id res chain seq x y z
N MET A 1 16.18 -6.49 -24.32
CA MET A 1 16.50 -6.38 -22.88
C MET A 1 15.50 -5.42 -22.27
N GLY A 2 14.36 -5.92 -21.82
CA GLY A 2 13.31 -5.09 -21.23
C GLY A 2 13.59 -4.96 -19.73
N SER A 3 13.87 -3.74 -19.26
CA SER A 3 14.00 -3.47 -17.83
C SER A 3 12.62 -3.50 -17.18
N SER A 4 12.35 -4.52 -16.37
CA SER A 4 11.19 -4.52 -15.48
C SER A 4 11.32 -3.38 -14.47
N MET A 5 10.43 -2.40 -14.56
CA MET A 5 10.33 -1.32 -13.58
C MET A 5 9.53 -1.82 -12.38
N ILE A 6 10.13 -1.74 -11.21
CA ILE A 6 9.59 -2.22 -9.94
C ILE A 6 8.91 -1.04 -9.21
N PHE A 7 7.65 -1.21 -8.80
CA PHE A 7 6.88 -0.18 -8.11
C PHE A 7 6.75 -0.53 -6.62
N VAL A 8 7.07 0.43 -5.75
CA VAL A 8 7.09 0.25 -4.30
C VAL A 8 5.76 0.71 -3.73
N LEU A 9 5.12 -0.12 -2.90
CA LEU A 9 3.96 0.25 -2.13
C LEU A 9 4.35 0.53 -0.68
N ILE A 10 4.25 1.78 -0.26
CA ILE A 10 4.41 2.20 1.13
C ILE A 10 3.00 2.36 1.71
N ALA A 11 2.61 1.50 2.64
CA ALA A 11 1.47 1.76 3.51
C ALA A 11 2.00 2.40 4.81
N ALA A 12 2.04 3.73 4.87
CA ALA A 12 2.28 4.44 6.13
C ALA A 12 1.00 4.40 6.97
N LEU A 13 0.98 3.55 8.00
CA LEU A 13 -0.13 3.45 8.95
C LEU A 13 -0.04 4.62 9.95
N THR A 14 -0.67 5.76 9.64
CA THR A 14 -0.72 6.89 10.57
C THR A 14 -2.04 6.94 11.33
N GLY A 15 -1.98 6.63 12.63
CA GLY A 15 -2.89 7.17 13.65
C GLY A 15 -4.17 6.39 13.94
N PHE A 16 -4.16 5.63 15.04
CA PHE A 16 -5.35 5.13 15.71
C PHE A 16 -5.84 6.21 16.69
N VAL A 17 -7.02 6.80 16.48
CA VAL A 17 -7.66 7.70 17.45
C VAL A 17 -8.93 7.03 17.94
N THR A 18 -8.87 6.37 19.10
CA THR A 18 -10.07 5.88 19.79
C THR A 18 -10.56 6.96 20.75
N SER A 19 -11.70 7.58 20.44
CA SER A 19 -12.41 8.46 21.38
C SER A 19 -12.95 7.63 22.56
N PRO A 20 -12.72 8.00 23.82
CA PRO A 20 -13.42 7.37 24.93
C PRO A 20 -14.68 8.18 25.26
N SER A 21 -15.86 7.60 25.08
CA SER A 21 -17.05 8.07 25.81
C SER A 21 -18.15 7.02 25.81
N VAL A 22 -18.31 6.35 26.95
CA VAL A 22 -19.48 6.41 27.85
C VAL A 22 -19.35 5.24 28.82
N HIS A 23 -19.01 5.54 30.07
CA HIS A 23 -19.14 4.61 31.19
C HIS A 23 -20.59 4.68 31.68
N ASN A 24 -21.43 3.73 31.24
CA ASN A 24 -22.70 3.44 31.90
C ASN A 24 -22.57 2.08 32.58
N GLN A 25 -22.53 2.08 33.92
CA GLN A 25 -22.59 0.85 34.70
C GLN A 25 -24.04 0.37 34.77
N ASN A 26 -24.36 -0.68 34.03
CA ASN A 26 -25.41 -1.60 34.45
C ASN A 26 -24.96 -3.06 34.22
N ASN A 27 -24.89 -3.79 35.32
CA ASN A 27 -24.45 -5.17 35.38
C ASN A 27 -25.65 -6.07 35.02
N ASN A 28 -25.41 -7.11 34.19
CA ASN A 28 -26.27 -8.28 33.89
C ASN A 28 -26.69 -8.50 32.41
N ALA A 29 -25.86 -8.14 31.43
CA ALA A 29 -26.01 -8.67 30.07
C ALA A 29 -25.14 -9.94 29.88
N PRO A 30 -25.60 -10.98 29.14
CA PRO A 30 -24.74 -12.07 28.69
C PRO A 30 -23.50 -11.48 28.04
N THR A 31 -22.33 -12.04 28.32
CA THR A 31 -21.06 -11.62 27.72
C THR A 31 -21.09 -11.92 26.22
N THR A 32 -21.79 -11.10 25.44
CA THR A 32 -21.60 -11.03 24.00
C THR A 32 -20.17 -10.58 23.83
N ILE A 33 -19.29 -11.50 23.43
CA ILE A 33 -17.98 -11.17 22.91
C ILE A 33 -18.23 -10.04 21.90
N PRO A 34 -17.64 -8.83 22.07
CA PRO A 34 -17.81 -7.77 21.11
C PRO A 34 -17.45 -8.36 19.76
N ALA A 35 -18.40 -8.38 18.83
CA ALA A 35 -18.08 -8.67 17.44
C ALA A 35 -16.89 -7.77 17.09
N GLU A 36 -15.81 -8.35 16.56
CA GLU A 36 -14.64 -7.54 16.20
C GLU A 36 -15.13 -6.41 15.30
N VAL A 37 -14.92 -5.18 15.77
CA VAL A 37 -15.36 -3.99 15.05
C VAL A 37 -14.43 -3.88 13.84
N ASP A 38 -14.89 -4.44 12.73
CA ASP A 38 -14.15 -4.50 11.47
C ASP A 38 -14.23 -3.15 10.76
N GLU A 39 -13.30 -2.28 11.12
CA GLU A 39 -13.24 -0.92 10.62
C GLU A 39 -12.63 -0.80 9.23
N SER A 40 -13.04 0.25 8.53
CA SER A 40 -12.44 0.63 7.25
C SER A 40 -10.96 1.00 7.41
N ARG A 41 -10.14 0.59 6.45
CA ARG A 41 -8.70 0.87 6.41
C ARG A 41 -8.34 1.67 5.18
N LYS A 42 -7.40 2.59 5.35
CA LYS A 42 -6.88 3.45 4.29
C LYS A 42 -5.36 3.48 4.35
N ALA A 43 -4.71 3.48 3.20
CA ALA A 43 -3.27 3.67 3.07
C ALA A 43 -2.96 4.56 1.86
N VAL A 44 -1.86 5.29 1.94
CA VAL A 44 -1.37 6.13 0.86
C VAL A 44 0.10 5.80 0.60
N CYS A 45 0.41 5.52 -0.67
CA CYS A 45 1.77 5.33 -1.15
C CYS A 45 2.15 6.47 -2.08
N VAL A 46 3.25 7.16 -1.77
CA VAL A 46 3.85 8.16 -2.66
C VAL A 46 4.96 7.50 -3.45
N LEU A 47 4.79 7.45 -4.78
CA LEU A 47 5.81 6.95 -5.70
C LEU A 47 6.83 8.04 -5.98
N GLN A 48 8.11 7.67 -5.90
CA GLN A 48 9.24 8.54 -6.22
C GLN A 48 10.30 7.72 -6.96
N SER A 49 10.99 8.37 -7.89
CA SER A 49 12.14 7.78 -8.58
C SER A 49 13.23 7.40 -7.57
N SER A 50 13.82 6.21 -7.73
CA SER A 50 14.97 5.78 -6.91
C SER A 50 16.20 6.66 -7.09
N ASP A 51 16.32 7.34 -8.23
CA ASP A 51 17.31 8.38 -8.44
C ASP A 51 16.63 9.75 -8.30
N PRO A 52 17.00 10.55 -7.28
CA PRO A 52 16.40 11.84 -7.02
C PRO A 52 16.66 12.87 -8.13
N ASN A 53 17.67 12.65 -8.98
CA ASN A 53 18.09 13.59 -10.01
C ASN A 53 17.35 13.42 -11.33
N THR A 54 16.70 12.28 -11.56
CA THR A 54 16.11 11.96 -12.87
C THR A 54 14.59 12.07 -12.90
N LYS A 55 13.90 12.11 -11.73
CA LYS A 55 12.44 12.30 -11.56
C LYS A 55 11.58 11.62 -12.65
N VAL A 56 11.95 10.38 -13.02
CA VAL A 56 11.36 9.65 -14.16
C VAL A 56 9.96 9.14 -13.83
N VAL A 57 9.69 8.78 -12.58
CA VAL A 57 8.38 8.29 -12.15
C VAL A 57 7.99 8.96 -10.84
N TYR A 58 6.76 9.45 -10.76
CA TYR A 58 6.19 9.94 -9.51
C TYR A 58 4.67 9.84 -9.52
N GLY A 59 4.08 9.81 -8.34
CA GLY A 59 2.64 9.68 -8.21
C GLY A 59 2.19 9.41 -6.79
N THR A 60 0.88 9.24 -6.64
CA THR A 60 0.23 8.86 -5.39
C THR A 60 -0.73 7.72 -5.68
N ILE A 61 -0.70 6.70 -4.83
CA ILE A 61 -1.63 5.58 -4.83
C ILE A 61 -2.39 5.63 -3.52
N ASN A 62 -3.71 5.73 -3.61
CA ASN A 62 -4.64 5.62 -2.50
C ASN A 62 -5.20 4.20 -2.48
N ILE A 63 -5.18 3.58 -1.30
CA ILE A 63 -5.66 2.23 -1.09
C ILE A 63 -6.74 2.30 -0.02
N THR A 64 -7.89 1.71 -0.30
CA THR A 64 -9.00 1.64 0.65
C THR A 64 -9.52 0.22 0.75
N GLN A 65 -9.94 -0.18 1.94
CA GLN A 65 -10.60 -1.45 2.19
C GLN A 65 -11.70 -1.21 3.22
N LEU A 66 -12.94 -1.58 2.90
CA LEU A 66 -14.08 -1.26 3.76
C LEU A 66 -14.09 -2.09 5.05
N SER A 67 -13.59 -3.33 4.99
CA SER A 67 -13.50 -4.26 6.11
C SER A 67 -12.45 -5.35 5.81
N SER A 68 -12.06 -6.18 6.78
CA SER A 68 -11.05 -7.26 6.72
C SER A 68 -11.29 -8.26 5.60
N ASN A 69 -12.56 -8.48 5.27
CA ASN A 69 -12.99 -9.47 4.29
C ASN A 69 -13.47 -8.84 2.98
N GLU A 70 -13.52 -7.51 2.88
CA GLU A 70 -13.92 -6.81 1.65
C GLU A 70 -12.74 -6.62 0.69
N PRO A 71 -12.99 -6.48 -0.63
CA PRO A 71 -11.96 -6.17 -1.60
C PRO A 71 -11.20 -4.88 -1.28
N VAL A 72 -9.93 -4.85 -1.70
CA VAL A 72 -9.09 -3.65 -1.67
C VAL A 72 -9.32 -2.86 -2.96
N PHE A 73 -9.60 -1.56 -2.83
CA PHE A 73 -9.69 -0.62 -3.94
C PHE A 73 -8.40 0.19 -4.03
N ILE A 74 -7.88 0.31 -5.25
CA ILE A 74 -6.69 1.08 -5.56
C ILE A 74 -7.07 2.19 -6.53
N ASP A 75 -6.91 3.43 -6.10
CA ASP A 75 -7.05 4.63 -6.92
C ASP A 75 -5.68 5.30 -7.02
N SER A 76 -5.23 5.65 -8.23
CA SER A 76 -3.86 6.14 -8.39
C SER A 76 -3.73 7.23 -9.43
N TYR A 77 -2.81 8.14 -9.16
CA TYR A 77 -2.30 9.11 -10.11
C TYR A 77 -0.80 8.88 -10.27
N ILE A 78 -0.37 8.41 -11.44
CA ILE A 78 1.03 8.10 -11.72
C ILE A 78 1.44 8.82 -13.00
N LYS A 79 2.59 9.50 -12.95
CA LYS A 79 3.23 10.11 -14.10
C LYS A 79 4.58 9.48 -14.35
N VAL A 80 4.88 9.28 -15.63
CA VAL A 80 6.12 8.68 -16.11
C VAL A 80 6.72 9.60 -17.18
N TYR A 81 7.97 10.00 -16.98
CA TYR A 81 8.77 10.87 -17.84
C TYR A 81 10.04 10.11 -18.23
N THR A 82 9.93 9.18 -19.17
CA THR A 82 11.10 8.51 -19.74
C THR A 82 11.66 9.32 -20.90
N HIS A 83 12.97 9.22 -21.15
CA HIS A 83 13.64 10.04 -22.16
C HIS A 83 13.31 9.64 -23.62
N ASP A 84 12.58 8.54 -23.85
CA ASP A 84 12.44 7.97 -25.20
C ASP A 84 11.01 7.53 -25.56
N ASN A 85 9.96 8.23 -25.09
CA ASN A 85 8.57 7.87 -25.41
C ASN A 85 8.26 6.38 -25.15
N MET A 86 8.53 5.88 -23.94
CA MET A 86 8.04 4.55 -23.54
C MET A 86 6.54 4.62 -23.23
N ASN A 87 5.75 4.97 -24.24
CA ASN A 87 4.32 4.76 -24.24
C ASN A 87 4.11 3.24 -24.24
N GLY A 88 3.43 2.72 -23.23
CA GLY A 88 3.21 1.29 -23.12
C GLY A 88 2.68 0.89 -21.75
N GLU A 89 2.47 -0.41 -21.60
CA GLU A 89 2.10 -0.99 -20.32
C GLU A 89 3.32 -1.01 -19.38
N HIS A 90 3.07 -0.69 -18.11
CA HIS A 90 4.06 -0.78 -17.04
C HIS A 90 3.53 -1.76 -16.00
N GLY A 91 4.31 -2.78 -15.66
CA GLY A 91 3.92 -3.75 -14.64
C GLY A 91 3.74 -3.06 -13.29
N PHE A 92 2.66 -3.37 -12.57
CA PHE A 92 2.36 -2.78 -11.26
C PHE A 92 2.19 -3.91 -10.24
N HIS A 93 2.94 -3.86 -9.15
CA HIS A 93 3.01 -4.96 -8.18
C HIS A 93 3.39 -4.46 -6.79
N ILE A 94 3.21 -5.34 -5.79
CA ILE A 94 3.53 -5.08 -4.39
C ILE A 94 4.80 -5.85 -4.06
N HIS A 95 5.79 -5.16 -3.52
CA HIS A 95 7.05 -5.74 -3.09
C HIS A 95 7.00 -6.23 -1.64
N THR A 96 7.90 -7.16 -1.31
CA THR A 96 7.96 -7.79 0.01
C THR A 96 8.32 -6.79 1.11
N PHE A 97 9.24 -5.86 0.84
CA PHE A 97 9.72 -4.91 1.85
C PHE A 97 9.42 -3.47 1.44
N GLY A 98 8.96 -2.68 2.42
CA GLY A 98 8.86 -1.23 2.29
C GLY A 98 10.25 -0.60 2.38
N VAL A 99 10.56 0.28 1.44
CA VAL A 99 11.83 1.02 1.40
C VAL A 99 11.57 2.43 1.97
N PRO A 100 12.29 2.87 3.02
CA PRO A 100 12.00 4.12 3.70
C PRO A 100 12.33 5.34 2.84
N ASN A 101 11.58 6.43 3.02
CA ASN A 101 11.85 7.72 2.37
C ASN A 101 13.29 8.17 2.66
N GLY A 102 14.08 8.40 1.61
CA GLY A 102 15.46 8.85 1.71
C GLY A 102 16.51 7.73 1.86
N GLY A 103 16.12 6.45 1.80
CA GLY A 103 17.04 5.33 1.84
C GLY A 103 16.75 4.29 0.77
N LEU A 104 17.80 3.95 -0.01
CA LEU A 104 17.96 2.78 -0.87
C LEU A 104 16.97 2.61 -2.06
N HIS A 105 17.48 2.01 -3.13
CA HIS A 105 16.84 2.01 -4.44
C HIS A 105 15.68 1.01 -4.45
N CYS A 106 14.75 1.07 -5.41
CA CYS A 106 13.66 0.09 -5.57
C CYS A 106 14.13 -1.38 -5.57
N LYS A 107 15.42 -1.63 -5.87
CA LYS A 107 16.07 -2.95 -5.79
C LYS A 107 15.99 -3.59 -4.39
N ASP A 108 15.97 -2.76 -3.34
CA ASP A 108 16.05 -3.20 -1.95
C ASP A 108 14.66 -3.60 -1.41
N ALA A 109 13.60 -3.40 -2.21
CA ALA A 109 12.25 -3.87 -1.93
C ALA A 109 12.09 -5.41 -2.13
N ALA A 110 13.16 -6.10 -2.54
CA ALA A 110 13.21 -7.54 -2.84
C ALA A 110 12.22 -7.96 -3.95
N GLY A 111 11.70 -9.19 -3.92
CA GLY A 111 10.74 -9.70 -4.91
C GLY A 111 9.29 -9.37 -4.60
N HIS A 112 8.38 -9.88 -5.44
CA HIS A 112 6.93 -9.72 -5.26
C HIS A 112 6.47 -10.30 -3.92
N TYR A 113 5.61 -9.57 -3.22
CA TYR A 113 4.96 -10.04 -2.01
C TYR A 113 4.07 -11.25 -2.35
N ASN A 114 4.45 -12.41 -1.84
CA ASN A 114 3.81 -13.68 -2.16
C ASN A 114 3.63 -14.55 -0.91
N PRO A 115 2.73 -14.16 0.02
CA PRO A 115 2.56 -14.85 1.29
C PRO A 115 2.03 -16.28 1.15
N PHE A 116 1.47 -16.63 -0.01
CA PHE A 116 0.90 -17.95 -0.28
C PHE A 116 1.77 -18.83 -1.17
N GLY A 117 2.97 -18.37 -1.56
CA GLY A 117 3.91 -19.14 -2.36
C GLY A 117 3.39 -19.55 -3.74
N LYS A 118 2.44 -18.80 -4.32
CA LYS A 118 1.88 -19.09 -5.64
C LYS A 118 2.80 -18.56 -6.74
N VAL A 119 2.81 -19.19 -7.90
CA VAL A 119 3.55 -18.66 -9.04
C VAL A 119 2.94 -17.30 -9.42
N SER A 120 3.75 -16.24 -9.31
CA SER A 120 3.41 -14.91 -9.82
C SER A 120 3.69 -14.95 -11.32
N LEU A 121 2.65 -14.76 -12.15
CA LEU A 121 2.73 -14.92 -13.61
C LEU A 121 3.24 -13.68 -14.36
N PHE A 122 3.64 -12.63 -13.65
CA PHE A 122 4.18 -11.40 -14.23
C PHE A 122 5.26 -10.87 -13.29
#